data_AF-H5WVG2-F1
#
_entry.id   AF-H5WVG2-F1
#
_cell.length_a   1.000
_cell.length_b   1.000
_cell.length_c   1.000
_cell.angle_alpha   90.00
_cell.angle_beta   90.00
_cell.angle_gamma   90.00
#
_symmetry.space_group_name_H-M   'P 1'
#
loop_
_entity.id
_entity.type
_entity.pdbx_description
1 polymer ?
#
loop_
_entity_poly.entity_id
_entity_poly.type
_entity_poly.pdbx_seq_one_letter_code
_entity_poly.pdbx_strand_id
1 'polypeptide(L)'
;MARCPFATWHPISGSSGPHVGGPFKIVHHTTEGSTAEGAMKAFAQNRSDPHFTVDATRILQHIDTAEGARALRNDPGGVQTNRDSAVQIELVGFAHLPKDRRALVLLARLCRWIEATHGVPSVWPAGLPRPAKNGHDPGGHNRDAPTWDGRSGHYGHCHVPENSHWDPGYTEQEVAFIMNARFDTKGRLVSPAMLAPQAAAKKAPGARRSRPAAVPRSTMPDHGEVPLGLSAYIHNLLLPKVQAFPGAPAAGRRRRSAAPAAVAAPGPQAAVDVGSLLCFVDGVPAQDREDILYSVQLAQRGASGAFDRFTETQAWYGKYVEILENLGWASERLAFSRFDQSEGEFRMDQAALAIITAIASQNQLAVLQQSVAALSKLAEDDGSISLFDFHASTQDSGNFQIGAVQRSADGALTMALGAFYFRSVDERRRFLFFKWGARQVHFWTAAQRMTLNTSFYARRRAEVLARLEADAPQYIAGLKLGAR
;
A
#
# COMPACT_ATOMS: atom_id res chain seq x y z
N MET A 1 -21.73 -21.89 8.06
CA MET A 1 -21.17 -20.56 7.74
C MET A 1 -20.56 -20.63 6.35
N ALA A 2 -21.07 -19.85 5.40
CA ALA A 2 -20.53 -19.77 4.05
C ALA A 2 -19.44 -18.67 4.00
N ARG A 3 -18.34 -18.96 4.70
CA ARG A 3 -17.12 -18.13 4.78
C ARG A 3 -16.05 -18.66 3.85
N CYS A 4 -15.44 -17.75 3.11
CA CYS A 4 -14.37 -18.06 2.18
C CYS A 4 -13.09 -18.40 2.95
N PRO A 5 -12.51 -19.60 2.79
CA PRO A 5 -11.40 -20.08 3.63
C PRO A 5 -10.08 -19.36 3.38
N PHE A 6 -9.97 -18.57 2.30
CA PHE A 6 -8.78 -17.79 1.96
C PHE A 6 -9.04 -16.27 1.98
N ALA A 7 -10.21 -15.84 2.47
CA ALA A 7 -10.48 -14.44 2.74
C ALA A 7 -10.21 -14.12 4.21
N THR A 8 -9.74 -12.91 4.49
CA THR A 8 -9.63 -12.41 5.86
C THR A 8 -11.01 -11.94 6.32
N TRP A 9 -11.49 -12.49 7.44
CA TRP A 9 -12.75 -12.05 8.05
C TRP A 9 -12.58 -10.64 8.64
N HIS A 10 -13.43 -9.70 8.20
CA HIS A 10 -13.37 -8.29 8.58
C HIS A 10 -14.78 -7.69 8.62
N PRO A 11 -15.58 -7.91 9.69
CA PRO A 11 -16.94 -7.39 9.76
C PRO A 11 -16.96 -5.85 9.77
N ILE A 12 -18.04 -5.25 9.24
CA ILE A 12 -18.25 -3.79 9.23
C ILE A 12 -19.45 -3.44 10.12
N SER A 13 -20.67 -3.49 9.61
CA SER A 13 -21.92 -3.22 10.33
C SER A 13 -22.89 -4.41 10.35
N GLY A 14 -22.63 -5.46 9.56
CA GLY A 14 -23.31 -6.76 9.63
C GLY A 14 -24.31 -7.00 8.49
N SER A 15 -25.03 -8.12 8.49
CA SER A 15 -25.94 -8.52 7.39
C SER A 15 -27.25 -7.71 7.30
N SER A 16 -27.80 -7.56 6.10
CA SER A 16 -29.16 -7.03 5.85
C SER A 16 -30.30 -8.02 6.13
N GLY A 17 -29.98 -9.22 6.63
CA GLY A 17 -30.92 -10.28 6.96
C GLY A 17 -30.87 -11.46 5.97
N PRO A 18 -31.70 -12.50 6.15
CA PRO A 18 -31.66 -13.70 5.32
C PRO A 18 -32.05 -13.41 3.87
N HIS A 19 -31.55 -14.19 2.92
CA HIS A 19 -32.05 -14.15 1.54
C HIS A 19 -33.55 -14.46 1.50
N VAL A 20 -34.28 -13.84 0.56
CA VAL A 20 -35.75 -13.96 0.45
C VAL A 20 -36.21 -14.47 -0.91
N GLY A 21 -35.30 -14.67 -1.85
CA GLY A 21 -35.63 -15.09 -3.21
C GLY A 21 -34.41 -15.36 -4.08
N GLY A 22 -34.70 -15.70 -5.33
CA GLY A 22 -33.75 -15.73 -6.44
C GLY A 22 -32.73 -16.86 -6.36
N PRO A 23 -32.21 -17.31 -7.51
CA PRO A 23 -31.01 -18.13 -7.50
C PRO A 23 -29.81 -17.27 -7.07
N PHE A 24 -28.80 -17.92 -6.47
CA PHE A 24 -27.56 -17.23 -6.15
C PHE A 24 -26.92 -16.59 -7.39
N LYS A 25 -26.37 -15.39 -7.21
CA LYS A 25 -25.69 -14.64 -8.26
C LYS A 25 -24.52 -13.85 -7.70
N ILE A 26 -23.53 -13.56 -8.53
CA ILE A 26 -22.38 -12.74 -8.16
C ILE A 26 -22.59 -11.34 -8.73
N VAL A 27 -22.54 -10.32 -7.88
CA VAL A 27 -22.64 -8.91 -8.28
C VAL A 27 -21.26 -8.28 -8.14
N HIS A 28 -20.73 -7.81 -9.26
CA HIS A 28 -19.42 -7.17 -9.36
C HIS A 28 -19.59 -5.66 -9.25
N HIS A 29 -18.87 -5.07 -8.31
CA HIS A 29 -18.79 -3.64 -8.09
C HIS A 29 -17.36 -3.13 -8.24
N THR A 30 -17.22 -1.81 -8.36
CA THR A 30 -15.97 -1.11 -8.06
C THR A 30 -16.18 -0.08 -6.97
N THR A 31 -15.19 0.05 -6.09
CA THR A 31 -15.30 0.95 -4.93
C THR A 31 -15.35 2.44 -5.29
N GLU A 32 -15.08 2.78 -6.54
CA GLU A 32 -14.81 4.14 -7.02
C GLU A 32 -13.79 4.85 -6.11
N GLY A 33 -12.74 4.10 -5.76
CA GLY A 33 -11.76 4.42 -4.74
C GLY A 33 -10.45 3.67 -4.98
N SER A 34 -9.34 4.21 -4.47
CA SER A 34 -8.00 3.63 -4.72
C SER A 34 -7.52 2.67 -3.62
N THR A 35 -8.26 2.53 -2.51
CA THR A 35 -7.83 1.72 -1.36
C THR A 35 -9.00 0.98 -0.74
N ALA A 36 -8.75 -0.22 -0.21
CA ALA A 36 -9.74 -1.00 0.53
C ALA A 36 -10.15 -0.29 1.83
N GLU A 37 -9.21 0.39 2.50
CA GLU A 37 -9.46 1.13 3.74
C GLU A 37 -10.39 2.31 3.52
N GLY A 38 -10.20 3.04 2.41
CA GLY A 38 -11.09 4.12 2.01
C GLY A 38 -12.51 3.62 1.76
N ALA A 39 -12.63 2.51 1.03
CA ALA A 39 -13.89 1.85 0.75
C ALA A 39 -14.59 1.38 2.04
N MET A 40 -13.88 0.67 2.93
CA MET A 40 -14.43 0.19 4.20
C MET A 40 -14.94 1.33 5.09
N LYS A 41 -14.22 2.47 5.12
CA LYS A 41 -14.68 3.67 5.83
C LYS A 41 -16.00 4.19 5.24
N ALA A 42 -16.11 4.24 3.92
CA ALA A 42 -17.35 4.65 3.26
C ALA A 42 -18.50 3.69 3.56
N PHE A 43 -18.26 2.38 3.53
CA PHE A 43 -19.27 1.37 3.85
C PHE A 43 -19.80 1.51 5.29
N ALA A 44 -18.89 1.71 6.25
CA ALA A 44 -19.26 1.92 7.65
C ALA A 44 -20.09 3.21 7.84
N GLN A 45 -19.71 4.29 7.15
CA GLN A 45 -20.41 5.57 7.22
C GLN A 45 -21.81 5.52 6.60
N ASN A 46 -21.93 4.85 5.46
CA ASN A 46 -23.16 4.82 4.68
C ASN A 46 -24.05 3.60 4.97
N ARG A 47 -23.57 2.67 5.80
CA ARG A 47 -24.17 1.35 6.01
C ARG A 47 -24.44 0.65 4.67
N SER A 48 -23.41 0.55 3.85
CA SER A 48 -23.49 -0.02 2.49
C SER A 48 -22.58 -1.24 2.33
N ASP A 49 -22.55 -2.11 3.36
CA ASP A 49 -21.67 -3.27 3.44
C ASP A 49 -21.88 -4.26 2.26
N PRO A 50 -20.83 -4.58 1.47
CA PRO A 50 -20.82 -5.70 0.54
C PRO A 50 -20.50 -7.02 1.27
N HIS A 51 -20.50 -8.15 0.57
CA HIS A 51 -19.97 -9.40 1.15
C HIS A 51 -18.44 -9.38 1.19
N PHE A 52 -17.81 -8.85 0.14
CA PHE A 52 -16.36 -8.86 -0.02
C PHE A 52 -15.81 -7.52 -0.52
N THR A 53 -14.59 -7.20 -0.11
CA THR A 53 -13.73 -6.18 -0.74
C THR A 53 -12.45 -6.86 -1.23
N VAL A 54 -12.03 -6.59 -2.46
CA VAL A 54 -10.85 -7.20 -3.10
C VAL A 54 -9.89 -6.10 -3.56
N ASP A 55 -8.62 -6.19 -3.16
CA ASP A 55 -7.54 -5.34 -3.66
C ASP A 55 -6.43 -6.19 -4.32
N ALA A 56 -5.30 -5.56 -4.67
CA ALA A 56 -4.17 -6.23 -5.34
C ALA A 56 -3.42 -7.24 -4.46
N THR A 57 -3.72 -7.30 -3.16
CA THR A 57 -2.95 -8.03 -2.14
C THR A 57 -3.81 -8.99 -1.32
N ARG A 58 -5.10 -8.71 -1.14
CA ARG A 58 -5.98 -9.48 -0.24
C ARG A 58 -7.45 -9.46 -0.64
N ILE A 59 -8.18 -10.40 -0.05
CA ILE A 59 -9.65 -10.49 -0.08
C ILE A 59 -10.14 -10.35 1.36
N LEU A 60 -11.02 -9.37 1.60
CA LEU A 60 -11.69 -9.15 2.87
C LEU A 60 -13.13 -9.65 2.75
N GLN A 61 -13.62 -10.42 3.73
CA GLN A 61 -15.01 -10.83 3.82
C GLN A 61 -15.69 -10.15 5.00
N HIS A 62 -16.80 -9.47 4.75
CA HIS A 62 -17.53 -8.67 5.75
C HIS A 62 -18.80 -9.37 6.24
N ILE A 63 -19.45 -10.15 5.38
CA ILE A 63 -20.74 -10.81 5.63
C ILE A 63 -20.67 -12.27 5.20
N ASP A 64 -21.32 -13.17 5.96
CA ASP A 64 -21.50 -14.57 5.57
C ASP A 64 -22.40 -14.64 4.34
N THR A 65 -21.97 -15.32 3.28
CA THR A 65 -22.72 -15.34 2.01
C THR A 65 -24.07 -16.07 2.09
N ALA A 66 -24.36 -16.75 3.19
CA ALA A 66 -25.69 -17.29 3.50
C ALA A 66 -26.72 -16.21 3.86
N GLU A 67 -26.29 -14.98 4.15
CA GLU A 67 -27.16 -13.84 4.43
C GLU A 67 -26.95 -12.71 3.41
N GLY A 68 -27.85 -11.73 3.37
CA GLY A 68 -27.81 -10.61 2.44
C GLY A 68 -26.82 -9.52 2.82
N ALA A 69 -26.25 -8.86 1.80
CA ALA A 69 -25.49 -7.61 1.90
C ALA A 69 -26.38 -6.40 1.60
N ARG A 70 -25.81 -5.19 1.52
CA ARG A 70 -26.58 -3.94 1.31
C ARG A 70 -25.88 -2.84 0.49
N ALA A 71 -24.98 -3.19 -0.42
CA ALA A 71 -24.32 -2.23 -1.30
C ALA A 71 -25.20 -1.79 -2.49
N LEU A 72 -26.36 -2.42 -2.71
CA LEU A 72 -27.29 -2.06 -3.79
C LEU A 72 -28.42 -1.16 -3.28
N ARG A 73 -28.88 -0.26 -4.14
CA ARG A 73 -30.17 0.41 -3.92
C ARG A 73 -31.30 -0.62 -4.04
N ASN A 74 -32.25 -0.56 -3.12
CA ASN A 74 -33.40 -1.47 -3.06
C ASN A 74 -34.67 -0.64 -2.78
N ASP A 75 -35.40 -0.28 -3.83
CA ASP A 75 -36.53 0.64 -3.74
C ASP A 75 -37.78 -0.02 -3.12
N PRO A 76 -38.55 0.69 -2.28
CA PRO A 76 -39.81 0.19 -1.77
C PRO A 76 -40.80 -0.14 -2.92
N GLY A 77 -41.36 -1.35 -2.89
CA GLY A 77 -42.28 -1.84 -3.93
C GLY A 77 -41.61 -2.29 -5.24
N GLY A 78 -40.27 -2.26 -5.29
CA GLY A 78 -39.46 -2.78 -6.38
C GLY A 78 -39.13 -4.28 -6.27
N VAL A 79 -38.19 -4.74 -7.09
CA VAL A 79 -37.57 -6.05 -6.95
C VAL A 79 -36.62 -6.06 -5.77
N GLN A 80 -36.37 -7.24 -5.21
CA GLN A 80 -35.35 -7.38 -4.20
C GLN A 80 -33.96 -7.37 -4.86
N THR A 81 -33.15 -6.35 -4.62
CA THR A 81 -31.79 -6.25 -5.19
C THR A 81 -30.73 -6.81 -4.24
N ASN A 82 -30.90 -6.66 -2.93
CA ASN A 82 -29.89 -7.04 -1.95
C ASN A 82 -30.04 -8.47 -1.45
N ARG A 83 -31.28 -8.89 -1.17
CA ARG A 83 -31.60 -10.17 -0.53
C ARG A 83 -32.13 -11.23 -1.51
N ASP A 84 -31.98 -10.99 -2.81
CA ASP A 84 -32.32 -11.95 -3.86
C ASP A 84 -31.12 -12.83 -4.20
N SER A 85 -30.55 -13.43 -3.14
CA SER A 85 -29.35 -14.27 -3.18
C SER A 85 -28.15 -13.61 -3.91
N ALA A 86 -28.00 -12.29 -3.76
CA ALA A 86 -27.01 -11.48 -4.46
C ALA A 86 -25.70 -11.36 -3.68
N VAL A 87 -24.66 -12.11 -4.07
CA VAL A 87 -23.32 -12.04 -3.47
C VAL A 87 -22.53 -10.87 -4.08
N GLN A 88 -22.53 -9.75 -3.36
CA GLN A 88 -21.88 -8.48 -3.73
C GLN A 88 -20.37 -8.45 -3.42
N ILE A 89 -19.55 -8.11 -4.43
CA ILE A 89 -18.09 -7.99 -4.34
C ILE A 89 -17.66 -6.59 -4.79
N GLU A 90 -16.92 -5.89 -3.94
CA GLU A 90 -16.30 -4.60 -4.23
C GLU A 90 -14.84 -4.76 -4.65
N LEU A 91 -14.53 -4.48 -5.93
CA LEU A 91 -13.15 -4.46 -6.41
C LEU A 91 -12.56 -3.05 -6.26
N VAL A 92 -11.45 -2.92 -5.52
CA VAL A 92 -10.76 -1.63 -5.36
C VAL A 92 -10.33 -1.10 -6.73
N GLY A 93 -10.84 0.06 -7.07
CA GLY A 93 -10.61 0.70 -8.37
C GLY A 93 -11.81 1.51 -8.83
N PHE A 94 -11.86 1.76 -10.14
CA PHE A 94 -12.86 2.61 -10.77
C PHE A 94 -13.37 1.95 -12.03
N ALA A 95 -14.66 2.10 -12.30
CA ALA A 95 -15.34 1.52 -13.46
C ALA A 95 -14.67 1.91 -14.78
N HIS A 96 -14.28 3.19 -14.92
CA HIS A 96 -13.73 3.73 -16.17
C HIS A 96 -12.24 3.45 -16.41
N LEU A 97 -11.54 2.86 -15.43
CA LEU A 97 -10.12 2.52 -15.56
C LEU A 97 -9.93 1.02 -15.72
N PRO A 98 -8.85 0.59 -16.40
CA PRO A 98 -8.40 -0.80 -16.35
C PRO A 98 -8.17 -1.24 -14.91
N LYS A 99 -8.57 -2.46 -14.59
CA LYS A 99 -8.47 -3.01 -13.23
C LYS A 99 -7.06 -3.54 -12.96
N ASP A 100 -6.60 -3.44 -11.71
CA ASP A 100 -5.31 -4.00 -11.31
C ASP A 100 -5.32 -5.53 -11.52
N ARG A 101 -4.27 -6.03 -12.17
CA ARG A 101 -4.19 -7.44 -12.57
C ARG A 101 -4.09 -8.40 -11.40
N ARG A 102 -3.36 -8.02 -10.36
CA ARG A 102 -3.25 -8.83 -9.14
C ARG A 102 -4.60 -8.87 -8.45
N ALA A 103 -5.34 -7.75 -8.45
CA ALA A 103 -6.69 -7.71 -7.93
C ALA A 103 -7.65 -8.59 -8.76
N LEU A 104 -7.55 -8.57 -10.09
CA LEU A 104 -8.32 -9.47 -10.97
C LEU A 104 -8.02 -10.96 -10.70
N VAL A 105 -6.77 -11.32 -10.40
CA VAL A 105 -6.41 -12.71 -10.03
C VAL A 105 -7.15 -13.12 -8.74
N LEU A 106 -7.13 -12.26 -7.73
CA LEU A 106 -7.80 -12.53 -6.45
C LEU A 106 -9.33 -12.55 -6.61
N LEU A 107 -9.89 -11.62 -7.38
CA LEU A 107 -11.31 -11.59 -7.72
C LEU A 107 -11.74 -12.87 -8.44
N ALA A 108 -10.99 -13.31 -9.45
CA ALA A 108 -11.33 -14.51 -10.19
C ALA A 108 -11.25 -15.77 -9.31
N ARG A 109 -10.28 -15.85 -8.40
CA ARG A 109 -10.20 -16.92 -7.39
C ARG A 109 -11.41 -16.91 -6.47
N LEU A 110 -11.82 -15.74 -6.00
CA LEU A 110 -13.02 -15.57 -5.19
C LEU A 110 -14.27 -16.02 -5.95
N CYS A 111 -14.42 -15.63 -7.22
CA CYS A 111 -15.53 -16.06 -8.07
C CYS A 111 -15.62 -17.59 -8.16
N ARG A 112 -14.50 -18.28 -8.42
CA ARG A 112 -14.48 -19.76 -8.45
C ARG A 112 -14.99 -20.39 -7.15
N TRP A 113 -14.65 -19.80 -6.00
CA TRP A 113 -15.15 -20.28 -4.72
C TRP A 113 -16.65 -20.01 -4.54
N ILE A 114 -17.15 -18.82 -4.89
CA ILE A 114 -18.58 -18.48 -4.78
C ILE A 114 -19.42 -19.37 -5.71
N GLU A 115 -18.99 -19.54 -6.96
CA GLU A 115 -19.63 -20.43 -7.94
C GLU A 115 -19.74 -21.87 -7.40
N ALA A 116 -18.65 -22.41 -6.88
CA ALA A 116 -18.65 -23.76 -6.31
C ALA A 116 -19.52 -23.87 -5.03
N THR A 117 -19.51 -22.83 -4.19
CA THR A 117 -20.24 -22.82 -2.91
C THR A 117 -21.74 -22.72 -3.10
N HIS A 118 -22.19 -21.92 -4.07
CA HIS A 118 -23.59 -21.55 -4.25
C HIS A 118 -24.21 -22.04 -5.57
N GLY A 119 -23.46 -22.77 -6.38
CA GLY A 119 -23.93 -23.28 -7.68
C GLY A 119 -24.14 -22.20 -8.73
N VAL A 120 -23.41 -21.07 -8.65
CA VAL A 120 -23.52 -19.99 -9.64
C VAL A 120 -22.82 -20.40 -10.94
N PRO A 121 -23.50 -20.39 -12.10
CA PRO A 121 -22.88 -20.72 -13.38
C PRO A 121 -22.01 -19.56 -13.88
N SER A 122 -20.91 -19.89 -14.54
CA SER A 122 -19.99 -18.92 -15.15
C SER A 122 -20.55 -18.33 -16.46
N VAL A 123 -21.67 -17.61 -16.37
CA VAL A 123 -22.33 -16.90 -17.49
C VAL A 123 -22.75 -15.49 -17.06
N TRP A 124 -23.02 -14.61 -18.03
CA TRP A 124 -23.53 -13.26 -17.80
C TRP A 124 -24.95 -13.13 -18.37
N PRO A 125 -26.02 -13.44 -17.59
CA PRO A 125 -27.38 -13.55 -18.13
C PRO A 125 -27.93 -12.23 -18.68
N ALA A 126 -27.48 -11.10 -18.14
CA ALA A 126 -27.85 -9.76 -18.59
C ALA A 126 -26.93 -9.22 -19.72
N GLY A 127 -25.98 -10.02 -20.20
CA GLY A 127 -24.92 -9.57 -21.11
C GLY A 127 -23.67 -9.10 -20.38
N LEU A 128 -22.59 -8.82 -21.13
CA LEU A 128 -21.32 -8.38 -20.54
C LEU A 128 -21.41 -6.93 -20.04
N PRO A 129 -20.75 -6.58 -18.92
CA PRO A 129 -20.53 -5.19 -18.56
C PRO A 129 -19.84 -4.46 -19.70
N ARG A 130 -20.18 -3.19 -19.89
CA ARG A 130 -19.64 -2.36 -20.98
C ARG A 130 -18.53 -1.47 -20.43
N PRO A 131 -17.36 -1.40 -21.09
CA PRO A 131 -16.29 -0.51 -20.67
C PRO A 131 -16.66 0.95 -20.91
N ALA A 132 -16.03 1.85 -20.16
CA ALA A 132 -16.22 3.29 -20.32
C ALA A 132 -16.07 3.76 -21.78
N LYS A 133 -16.91 4.71 -22.17
CA LYS A 133 -16.75 5.48 -23.41
C LYS A 133 -16.25 6.88 -23.04
N ASN A 134 -15.02 7.21 -23.45
CA ASN A 134 -14.37 8.48 -23.10
C ASN A 134 -14.30 8.75 -21.59
N GLY A 135 -14.14 7.69 -20.78
CA GLY A 135 -14.10 7.79 -19.33
C GLY A 135 -15.46 7.86 -18.65
N HIS A 136 -16.58 7.78 -19.39
CA HIS A 136 -17.93 7.89 -18.86
C HIS A 136 -18.75 6.61 -19.09
N ASP A 137 -19.91 6.54 -18.42
CA ASP A 137 -20.92 5.50 -18.62
C ASP A 137 -21.24 5.33 -20.13
N PRO A 138 -21.01 4.15 -20.72
CA PRO A 138 -21.34 3.89 -22.12
C PRO A 138 -22.85 3.77 -22.39
N GLY A 139 -23.68 3.62 -21.36
CA GLY A 139 -25.12 3.39 -21.44
C GLY A 139 -25.50 2.03 -22.06
N GLY A 140 -26.82 1.78 -22.13
CA GLY A 140 -27.37 0.57 -22.75
C GLY A 140 -27.17 -0.70 -21.92
N HIS A 141 -27.16 -0.58 -20.60
CA HIS A 141 -27.10 -1.71 -19.68
C HIS A 141 -28.46 -2.40 -19.56
N ASN A 142 -28.46 -3.73 -19.50
CA ASN A 142 -29.67 -4.51 -19.31
C ASN A 142 -29.98 -4.66 -17.81
N ARG A 143 -31.05 -4.00 -17.35
CA ARG A 143 -31.55 -4.03 -15.96
C ARG A 143 -32.91 -4.73 -15.84
N ASP A 144 -33.16 -5.74 -16.68
CA ASP A 144 -34.42 -6.46 -16.73
C ASP A 144 -34.69 -7.25 -15.43
N ALA A 145 -35.79 -6.91 -14.74
CA ALA A 145 -36.20 -7.52 -13.48
C ALA A 145 -36.47 -9.03 -13.58
N PRO A 146 -37.22 -9.56 -14.58
CA PRO A 146 -37.37 -10.99 -14.76
C PRO A 146 -36.04 -11.75 -14.95
N THR A 147 -35.08 -11.16 -15.66
CA THR A 147 -33.72 -11.72 -15.80
C THR A 147 -32.96 -11.71 -14.48
N TRP A 148 -33.13 -10.68 -13.65
CA TRP A 148 -32.54 -10.58 -12.32
C TRP A 148 -33.09 -11.65 -11.37
N ASP A 149 -34.41 -11.79 -11.27
CA ASP A 149 -35.06 -12.72 -10.34
C ASP A 149 -34.92 -14.19 -10.79
N GLY A 150 -34.89 -14.44 -12.11
CA GLY A 150 -35.03 -15.78 -12.67
C GLY A 150 -33.73 -16.46 -13.09
N ARG A 151 -32.61 -15.74 -13.21
CA ARG A 151 -31.37 -16.32 -13.76
C ARG A 151 -30.19 -16.20 -12.81
N SER A 152 -29.48 -17.32 -12.67
CA SER A 152 -28.21 -17.38 -11.94
C SER A 152 -27.05 -16.99 -12.86
N GLY A 153 -26.04 -16.34 -12.31
CA GLY A 153 -24.81 -16.00 -13.03
C GLY A 153 -24.10 -14.80 -12.45
N HIS A 154 -23.28 -14.17 -13.29
CA HIS A 154 -22.55 -12.94 -13.00
C HIS A 154 -23.32 -11.72 -13.49
N TYR A 155 -23.36 -10.69 -12.64
CA TYR A 155 -23.99 -9.40 -12.89
C TYR A 155 -23.00 -8.30 -12.49
N GLY A 156 -23.05 -7.16 -13.18
CA GLY A 156 -22.41 -5.94 -12.70
C GLY A 156 -23.46 -5.13 -11.96
N HIS A 157 -23.04 -4.15 -11.17
CA HIS A 157 -23.97 -3.13 -10.65
C HIS A 157 -24.78 -2.46 -11.79
N CYS A 158 -24.17 -2.36 -12.98
CA CYS A 158 -24.82 -1.93 -14.22
C CYS A 158 -26.04 -2.76 -14.63
N HIS A 159 -26.15 -4.02 -14.20
CA HIS A 159 -27.24 -4.93 -14.54
C HIS A 159 -28.34 -5.01 -13.48
N VAL A 160 -28.16 -4.35 -12.34
CA VAL A 160 -29.12 -4.45 -11.23
C VAL A 160 -30.32 -3.53 -11.50
N PRO A 161 -31.57 -4.00 -11.42
CA PRO A 161 -32.75 -3.14 -11.47
C PRO A 161 -32.70 -2.00 -10.44
N GLU A 162 -33.43 -0.90 -10.66
CA GLU A 162 -33.54 0.28 -9.76
C GLU A 162 -32.25 1.09 -9.52
N ASN A 163 -31.10 0.55 -9.89
CA ASN A 163 -29.81 1.17 -9.67
C ASN A 163 -29.42 2.06 -10.87
N SER A 164 -28.53 3.02 -10.65
CA SER A 164 -28.01 3.93 -11.68
C SER A 164 -26.51 3.77 -11.94
N HIS A 165 -25.80 3.05 -11.07
CA HIS A 165 -24.36 2.84 -11.18
C HIS A 165 -24.01 1.88 -12.32
N TRP A 166 -22.90 2.13 -13.01
CA TRP A 166 -22.54 1.46 -14.27
C TRP A 166 -21.27 0.60 -14.17
N ASP A 167 -20.69 0.50 -12.98
CA ASP A 167 -19.62 -0.43 -12.65
C ASP A 167 -20.07 -1.90 -12.83
N PRO A 168 -19.14 -2.83 -13.08
CA PRO A 168 -17.68 -2.72 -12.93
C PRO A 168 -16.93 -2.13 -14.13
N GLY A 169 -17.61 -1.84 -15.24
CA GLY A 169 -16.98 -1.27 -16.44
C GLY A 169 -15.88 -2.14 -17.05
N TYR A 170 -15.99 -3.46 -16.95
CA TYR A 170 -14.98 -4.37 -17.49
C TYR A 170 -14.87 -4.30 -19.01
N THR A 171 -13.64 -4.46 -19.51
CA THR A 171 -13.35 -4.79 -20.90
C THR A 171 -13.64 -6.27 -21.17
N GLU A 172 -13.83 -6.65 -22.43
CA GLU A 172 -13.97 -8.06 -22.84
C GLU A 172 -12.78 -8.92 -22.40
N GLN A 173 -11.57 -8.37 -22.37
CA GLN A 173 -10.38 -9.08 -21.92
C GLN A 173 -10.41 -9.37 -20.41
N GLU A 174 -10.88 -8.41 -19.60
CA GLU A 174 -11.02 -8.59 -18.15
C GLU A 174 -12.13 -9.60 -17.85
N VAL A 175 -13.27 -9.52 -18.55
CA VAL A 175 -14.32 -10.56 -18.48
C VAL A 175 -13.73 -11.92 -18.84
N ALA A 176 -13.07 -12.04 -20.00
CA ALA A 176 -12.49 -13.30 -20.43
C ALA A 176 -11.48 -13.84 -19.42
N PHE A 177 -10.69 -12.98 -18.79
CA PHE A 177 -9.77 -13.36 -17.72
C PHE A 177 -10.52 -13.92 -16.50
N ILE A 178 -11.50 -13.17 -15.97
CA ILE A 178 -12.28 -13.56 -14.78
C ILE A 178 -12.98 -14.92 -15.02
N MET A 179 -13.61 -15.09 -16.19
CA MET A 179 -14.37 -16.31 -16.50
C MET A 179 -13.48 -17.53 -16.77
N ASN A 180 -12.31 -17.33 -17.37
CA ASN A 180 -11.42 -18.43 -17.77
C ASN A 180 -10.29 -18.72 -16.77
N ALA A 181 -10.14 -17.92 -15.71
CA ALA A 181 -9.14 -18.17 -14.67
C ALA A 181 -9.33 -19.56 -14.03
N ARG A 182 -8.23 -20.30 -13.91
CA ARG A 182 -8.12 -21.61 -13.25
C ARG A 182 -7.02 -21.55 -12.20
N PHE A 183 -7.23 -22.25 -11.10
CA PHE A 183 -6.33 -22.25 -9.95
C PHE A 183 -5.97 -23.67 -9.54
N ASP A 184 -4.75 -23.87 -9.08
CA ASP A 184 -4.32 -25.13 -8.48
C ASP A 184 -4.88 -25.28 -7.05
N THR A 185 -4.60 -26.42 -6.42
CA THR A 185 -5.03 -26.72 -5.04
C THR A 185 -4.40 -25.80 -4.00
N LYS A 186 -3.32 -25.09 -4.34
CA LYS A 186 -2.66 -24.08 -3.50
C LYS A 186 -3.20 -22.67 -3.79
N GLY A 187 -4.17 -22.53 -4.69
CA GLY A 187 -4.77 -21.26 -5.07
C GLY A 187 -3.91 -20.39 -5.98
N ARG A 188 -2.91 -20.97 -6.66
CA ARG A 188 -2.07 -20.28 -7.65
C ARG A 188 -2.74 -20.32 -9.02
N LEU A 189 -2.64 -19.22 -9.76
CA LEU A 189 -3.19 -19.13 -11.11
C LEU A 189 -2.45 -20.12 -12.04
N VAL A 190 -3.22 -20.96 -12.73
CA VAL A 190 -2.73 -21.93 -13.73
C VAL A 190 -2.93 -21.40 -15.15
N SER A 191 -4.09 -20.79 -15.42
CA SER A 191 -4.43 -20.24 -16.73
C SER A 191 -5.52 -19.17 -16.61
N PRO A 192 -5.63 -18.22 -17.55
CA PRO A 192 -4.61 -17.90 -18.56
C PRO A 192 -3.32 -17.37 -17.92
N ALA A 193 -2.20 -17.39 -18.65
CA ALA A 193 -1.01 -16.67 -18.20
C ALA A 193 -1.38 -15.19 -17.96
N MET A 194 -0.73 -14.52 -17.01
CA MET A 194 -1.04 -13.12 -16.71
C MET A 194 -1.02 -12.28 -17.99
N LEU A 195 -2.07 -11.46 -18.18
CA LEU A 195 -2.23 -10.57 -19.33
C LEU A 195 -0.92 -9.78 -19.58
N ALA A 196 -0.43 -9.72 -20.82
CA ALA A 196 0.72 -8.88 -21.18
C ALA A 196 0.36 -7.39 -21.00
N PRO A 197 1.26 -6.50 -20.55
CA PRO A 197 0.99 -5.06 -20.39
C PRO A 197 0.29 -4.50 -21.63
N GLN A 198 -0.84 -3.78 -21.46
CA GLN A 198 -1.39 -3.03 -22.59
C GLN A 198 -0.30 -2.05 -23.04
N ALA A 199 0.14 -2.18 -24.29
CA ALA A 199 1.09 -1.27 -24.88
C ALA A 199 0.54 0.15 -24.74
N ALA A 200 1.30 1.03 -24.11
CA ALA A 200 0.98 2.46 -24.12
C ALA A 200 0.74 2.87 -25.57
N ALA A 201 -0.42 3.48 -25.84
CA ALA A 201 -0.77 3.96 -27.18
C ALA A 201 0.41 4.73 -27.76
N LYS A 202 0.94 4.27 -28.91
CA LYS A 202 2.05 4.91 -29.61
C LYS A 202 1.69 6.37 -29.82
N LYS A 203 2.42 7.29 -29.18
CA LYS A 203 2.27 8.72 -29.43
C LYS A 203 2.64 8.99 -30.89
N ALA A 204 1.69 9.49 -31.66
CA ALA A 204 1.95 10.03 -32.99
C ALA A 204 3.00 11.17 -32.89
N PRO A 205 3.96 11.26 -33.82
CA PRO A 205 4.92 12.36 -33.81
C PRO A 205 4.19 13.65 -34.19
N GLY A 206 4.17 14.64 -33.27
CA GLY A 206 3.61 15.98 -33.55
C GLY A 206 2.70 16.60 -32.48
N ALA A 207 2.47 15.95 -31.33
CA ALA A 207 1.60 16.52 -30.30
C ALA A 207 2.25 17.75 -29.61
N ARG A 208 1.62 18.93 -29.77
CA ARG A 208 1.90 20.15 -28.98
C ARG A 208 1.93 19.82 -27.48
N ARG A 209 2.78 20.54 -26.72
CA ARG A 209 2.87 20.51 -25.25
C ARG A 209 1.48 20.38 -24.63
N SER A 210 1.16 19.20 -24.14
CA SER A 210 -0.12 18.91 -23.49
C SER A 210 -0.19 19.67 -22.17
N ARG A 211 -1.34 20.35 -21.92
CA ARG A 211 -1.72 20.81 -20.57
C ARG A 211 -1.58 19.64 -19.58
N PRO A 212 -1.31 19.90 -18.28
CA PRO A 212 -1.30 18.85 -17.27
C PRO A 212 -2.58 18.03 -17.40
N ALA A 213 -2.47 16.71 -17.54
CA ALA A 213 -3.64 15.83 -17.57
C ALA A 213 -4.43 16.10 -16.28
N ALA A 214 -5.72 16.39 -16.41
CA ALA A 214 -6.59 16.52 -15.25
C ALA A 214 -6.45 15.24 -14.42
N VAL A 215 -6.33 15.41 -13.10
CA VAL A 215 -6.37 14.28 -12.15
C VAL A 215 -7.61 13.47 -12.52
N PRO A 216 -7.49 12.17 -12.81
CA PRO A 216 -8.66 11.42 -13.25
C PRO A 216 -9.74 11.50 -12.11
N ARG A 217 -11.03 11.46 -12.44
CA ARG A 217 -12.14 11.63 -11.48
C ARG A 217 -13.08 10.44 -11.54
N SER A 218 -13.72 10.05 -10.44
CA SER A 218 -14.89 9.16 -10.53
C SER A 218 -15.94 9.82 -11.43
N THR A 219 -16.61 9.00 -12.23
CA THR A 219 -17.68 9.44 -13.14
C THR A 219 -19.01 8.77 -12.79
N MET A 220 -19.16 8.32 -11.55
CA MET A 220 -20.38 7.68 -11.05
C MET A 220 -21.40 8.76 -10.60
N PRO A 221 -22.72 8.57 -10.79
CA PRO A 221 -23.73 9.63 -10.59
C PRO A 221 -23.80 10.29 -9.20
N ASP A 222 -23.31 9.63 -8.16
CA ASP A 222 -23.37 10.04 -6.75
C ASP A 222 -22.01 9.96 -6.02
N HIS A 223 -20.94 9.60 -6.74
CA HIS A 223 -19.57 9.76 -6.24
C HIS A 223 -19.11 11.17 -6.61
N GLY A 224 -18.86 12.01 -5.60
CA GLY A 224 -18.24 13.33 -5.79
C GLY A 224 -16.86 13.22 -6.46
N GLU A 225 -16.18 14.35 -6.68
CA GLU A 225 -14.81 14.33 -7.22
C GLU A 225 -13.87 13.50 -6.32
N VAL A 226 -13.65 12.23 -6.67
CA VAL A 226 -12.60 11.40 -6.08
C VAL A 226 -11.36 11.58 -6.97
N PRO A 227 -10.28 12.23 -6.48
CA PRO A 227 -9.05 12.32 -7.24
C PRO A 227 -8.55 10.91 -7.61
N LEU A 228 -7.96 10.74 -8.79
CA LEU A 228 -7.37 9.48 -9.26
C LEU A 228 -5.86 9.53 -9.39
N GLY A 229 -5.29 8.34 -9.51
CA GLY A 229 -3.87 8.14 -9.76
C GLY A 229 -3.04 8.40 -8.51
N LEU A 230 -1.73 8.48 -8.70
CA LEU A 230 -0.79 8.53 -7.60
C LEU A 230 -1.02 9.74 -6.66
N SER A 231 -1.50 10.86 -7.18
CA SER A 231 -1.81 12.04 -6.36
C SER A 231 -2.88 11.72 -5.30
N ALA A 232 -3.93 11.03 -5.71
CA ALA A 232 -4.97 10.56 -4.82
C ALA A 232 -4.47 9.47 -3.87
N TYR A 233 -3.64 8.56 -4.37
CA TYR A 233 -2.99 7.55 -3.54
C TYR A 233 -2.22 8.20 -2.40
N ILE A 234 -1.33 9.16 -2.71
CA ILE A 234 -0.55 9.92 -1.73
C ILE A 234 -1.49 10.63 -0.75
N HIS A 235 -2.49 11.35 -1.26
CA HIS A 235 -3.46 12.07 -0.43
C HIS A 235 -4.22 11.15 0.55
N ASN A 236 -4.58 9.95 0.11
CA ASN A 236 -5.41 9.02 0.87
C ASN A 236 -4.61 8.05 1.76
N LEU A 237 -3.27 8.10 1.73
CA LEU A 237 -2.45 7.33 2.67
C LEU A 237 -2.87 7.68 4.09
N LEU A 238 -3.19 6.68 4.92
CA LEU A 238 -3.42 6.89 6.34
C LEU A 238 -2.06 7.13 7.00
N LEU A 239 -1.89 8.27 7.65
CA LEU A 239 -0.71 8.53 8.48
C LEU A 239 -1.15 8.54 9.94
N PRO A 240 -0.49 7.79 10.83
CA PRO A 240 -0.73 7.89 12.26
C PRO A 240 -0.59 9.34 12.73
N LYS A 241 -1.43 9.73 13.70
CA LYS A 241 -1.29 11.02 14.37
C LYS A 241 0.09 11.10 15.02
N VAL A 242 0.66 12.30 15.07
CA VAL A 242 1.90 12.54 15.80
C VAL A 242 1.76 12.07 17.23
N GLN A 243 2.70 11.22 17.66
CA GLN A 243 2.81 10.78 19.03
C GLN A 243 3.97 11.52 19.68
N ALA A 244 3.78 12.00 20.91
CA ALA A 244 4.85 12.57 21.69
C ALA A 244 5.83 11.46 22.09
N PHE A 245 7.11 11.68 21.85
CA PHE A 245 8.18 10.78 22.30
C PHE A 245 9.04 11.48 23.36
N PRO A 246 9.68 10.71 24.27
CA PRO A 246 10.60 11.27 25.26
C PRO A 246 11.71 12.09 24.60
N GLY A 247 12.03 13.27 25.13
CA GLY A 247 13.07 14.15 24.56
C GLY A 247 12.62 14.99 23.34
N ALA A 248 11.36 14.90 22.91
CA ALA A 248 10.82 15.79 21.89
C ALA A 248 10.87 17.26 22.34
N PRO A 249 11.26 18.22 21.47
CA PRO A 249 11.27 19.63 21.83
C PRO A 249 9.86 20.11 22.23
N ALA A 250 9.75 20.86 23.34
CA ALA A 250 8.46 21.31 23.87
C ALA A 250 7.65 22.11 22.83
N ALA A 251 6.37 21.76 22.67
CA ALA A 251 5.43 22.30 21.67
C ALA A 251 5.19 23.83 21.75
N GLY A 252 5.76 24.53 22.74
CA GLY A 252 5.52 25.94 23.06
C GLY A 252 6.41 26.97 22.36
N ARG A 253 7.38 26.56 21.54
CA ARG A 253 8.09 27.49 20.63
C ARG A 253 8.04 26.89 19.24
N ARG A 254 7.06 27.34 18.45
CA ARG A 254 7.19 27.42 16.99
C ARG A 254 8.37 28.35 16.66
N ARG A 255 9.60 27.91 16.94
CA ARG A 255 10.68 28.18 16.01
C ARG A 255 10.14 27.64 14.71
N ARG A 256 10.00 28.51 13.70
CA ARG A 256 10.16 28.04 12.32
C ARG A 256 11.36 27.12 12.38
N SER A 257 11.17 25.80 12.35
CA SER A 257 12.30 24.93 12.08
C SER A 257 12.86 25.51 10.80
N ALA A 258 14.11 25.95 10.86
CA ALA A 258 14.76 26.40 9.66
C ALA A 258 14.51 25.27 8.65
N ALA A 259 14.01 25.63 7.48
CA ALA A 259 14.16 24.77 6.31
C ALA A 259 15.56 24.16 6.40
N PRO A 260 15.72 22.84 6.18
CA PRO A 260 17.02 22.17 6.37
C PRO A 260 18.08 23.09 5.78
N ALA A 261 18.97 23.60 6.65
CA ALA A 261 19.68 24.85 6.42
C ALA A 261 20.13 24.94 4.96
N ALA A 262 19.54 25.88 4.22
CA ALA A 262 19.81 26.11 2.81
C ALA A 262 21.18 26.78 2.67
N VAL A 263 22.24 26.04 2.98
CA VAL A 263 23.58 26.10 2.41
C VAL A 263 24.14 24.68 2.60
N ALA A 264 24.47 23.98 1.52
CA ALA A 264 25.06 22.65 1.58
C ALA A 264 26.35 22.71 2.40
N ALA A 265 26.34 22.20 3.63
CA ALA A 265 27.57 21.90 4.33
C ALA A 265 28.34 20.88 3.46
N PRO A 266 29.59 21.17 3.05
CA PRO A 266 30.40 20.22 2.31
C PRO A 266 30.63 18.97 3.16
N GLY A 267 30.69 17.79 2.52
CA GLY A 267 30.94 16.53 3.18
C GLY A 267 29.70 15.65 3.37
N PRO A 268 29.91 14.40 3.85
CA PRO A 268 28.84 13.45 4.08
C PRO A 268 27.85 13.93 5.14
N GLN A 269 26.60 13.51 5.04
CA GLN A 269 25.53 13.88 5.96
C GLN A 269 24.75 12.64 6.41
N ALA A 270 24.07 12.72 7.55
CA ALA A 270 23.18 11.67 8.00
C ALA A 270 21.97 12.25 8.74
N ALA A 271 20.88 11.49 8.76
CA ALA A 271 19.68 11.83 9.52
C ALA A 271 18.98 10.56 10.02
N VAL A 272 18.40 10.67 11.21
CA VAL A 272 17.33 9.78 11.64
C VAL A 272 16.04 10.25 10.97
N ASP A 273 15.32 9.34 10.33
CA ASP A 273 14.03 9.57 9.69
C ASP A 273 13.03 8.47 10.10
N VAL A 274 12.12 8.81 11.00
CA VAL A 274 11.24 7.85 11.70
C VAL A 274 12.08 6.71 12.32
N GLY A 275 11.88 5.45 11.95
CA GLY A 275 12.64 4.29 12.43
C GLY A 275 13.82 3.92 11.51
N SER A 276 14.37 4.89 10.77
CA SER A 276 15.47 4.68 9.82
C SER A 276 16.67 5.59 10.11
N LEU A 277 17.88 5.07 9.88
CA LEU A 277 19.10 5.89 9.75
C LEU A 277 19.46 6.02 8.27
N LEU A 278 19.38 7.24 7.73
CA LEU A 278 19.74 7.54 6.33
C LEU A 278 21.04 8.32 6.27
N CYS A 279 21.99 7.80 5.48
CA CYS A 279 23.33 8.32 5.31
C CYS A 279 23.50 8.79 3.87
N PHE A 280 24.15 9.93 3.65
CA PHE A 280 24.37 10.53 2.35
C PHE A 280 25.87 10.70 2.12
N VAL A 281 26.38 10.03 1.09
CA VAL A 281 27.73 10.27 0.57
C VAL A 281 27.85 11.74 0.17
N ASP A 282 29.06 12.29 0.25
CA ASP A 282 29.34 13.65 -0.19
C ASP A 282 28.90 13.88 -1.66
N GLY A 283 28.47 15.10 -1.97
CA GLY A 283 28.02 15.46 -3.31
C GLY A 283 26.57 15.13 -3.66
N VAL A 284 25.77 14.53 -2.76
CA VAL A 284 24.32 14.41 -2.96
C VAL A 284 23.67 15.80 -2.73
N PRO A 285 22.99 16.41 -3.73
CA PRO A 285 22.39 17.76 -3.59
C PRO A 285 21.34 17.87 -2.48
N ALA A 286 21.16 19.07 -1.92
CA ALA A 286 20.23 19.30 -0.82
C ALA A 286 18.77 18.91 -1.16
N GLN A 287 18.28 19.28 -2.34
CA GLN A 287 16.94 18.89 -2.79
C GLN A 287 16.80 17.37 -2.92
N ASP A 288 17.83 16.69 -3.41
CA ASP A 288 17.82 15.24 -3.57
C ASP A 288 17.82 14.52 -2.21
N ARG A 289 18.55 15.04 -1.22
CA ARG A 289 18.50 14.53 0.17
C ARG A 289 17.10 14.70 0.76
N GLU A 290 16.50 15.88 0.57
CA GLU A 290 15.15 16.18 1.05
C GLU A 290 14.09 15.27 0.40
N ASP A 291 14.17 15.08 -0.92
CA ASP A 291 13.29 14.19 -1.67
C ASP A 291 13.36 12.75 -1.15
N ILE A 292 14.57 12.27 -0.88
CA ILE A 292 14.78 10.92 -0.34
C ILE A 292 14.20 10.81 1.07
N LEU A 293 14.51 11.75 1.96
CA LEU A 293 13.99 11.78 3.33
C LEU A 293 12.45 11.77 3.33
N TYR A 294 11.80 12.67 2.60
CA TYR A 294 10.33 12.70 2.59
C TYR A 294 9.69 11.50 1.89
N SER A 295 10.36 10.91 0.90
CA SER A 295 9.86 9.67 0.29
C SER A 295 9.89 8.48 1.26
N VAL A 296 10.97 8.35 2.04
CA VAL A 296 11.15 7.28 3.04
C VAL A 296 10.22 7.53 4.23
N GLN A 297 10.11 8.77 4.70
CA GLN A 297 9.18 9.13 5.76
C GLN A 297 7.72 8.80 5.40
N LEU A 298 7.27 9.20 4.20
CA LEU A 298 5.91 8.95 3.76
C LEU A 298 5.63 7.45 3.65
N ALA A 299 6.57 6.67 3.14
CA ALA A 299 6.46 5.22 3.08
C ALA A 299 6.36 4.58 4.47
N GLN A 300 7.20 4.99 5.43
CA GLN A 300 7.15 4.45 6.78
C GLN A 300 5.84 4.81 7.49
N ARG A 301 5.43 6.08 7.44
CA ARG A 301 4.20 6.55 8.09
C ARG A 301 2.96 5.96 7.43
N GLY A 302 2.93 5.88 6.09
CA GLY A 302 1.82 5.29 5.35
C GLY A 302 1.67 3.79 5.59
N ALA A 303 2.78 3.05 5.69
CA ALA A 303 2.75 1.64 6.08
C ALA A 303 2.26 1.46 7.52
N SER A 304 2.73 2.28 8.46
CA SER A 304 2.28 2.24 9.86
C SER A 304 0.84 2.69 10.07
N GLY A 305 0.25 3.44 9.14
CA GLY A 305 -1.18 3.75 9.16
C GLY A 305 -2.06 2.63 8.60
N ALA A 306 -1.48 1.67 7.88
CA ALA A 306 -2.18 0.53 7.30
C ALA A 306 -1.99 -0.77 8.09
N PHE A 307 -0.83 -0.96 8.72
CA PHE A 307 -0.43 -2.17 9.43
C PHE A 307 0.38 -1.85 10.67
N ASP A 308 0.25 -2.67 11.70
CA ASP A 308 1.13 -2.56 12.86
C ASP A 308 2.58 -2.95 12.49
N ARG A 309 3.53 -2.06 12.76
CA ARG A 309 4.93 -2.19 12.33
C ARG A 309 5.63 -3.43 12.91
N PHE A 310 5.21 -3.90 14.09
CA PHE A 310 5.94 -4.90 14.88
C PHE A 310 5.26 -6.28 14.88
N THR A 311 3.93 -6.29 14.81
CA THR A 311 3.10 -7.50 14.82
C THR A 311 2.68 -7.93 13.41
N GLU A 312 2.52 -6.99 12.47
CA GLU A 312 2.17 -7.23 11.06
C GLU A 312 3.33 -6.92 10.09
N THR A 313 4.58 -7.12 10.54
CA THR A 313 5.81 -6.70 9.87
C THR A 313 5.89 -7.06 8.38
N GLN A 314 5.44 -8.26 7.97
CA GLN A 314 5.45 -8.66 6.56
C GLN A 314 4.52 -7.79 5.71
N ALA A 315 3.29 -7.54 6.18
CA ALA A 315 2.32 -6.69 5.48
C ALA A 315 2.78 -5.23 5.49
N TRP A 316 3.37 -4.78 6.61
CA TRP A 316 3.98 -3.46 6.76
C TRP A 316 5.08 -3.23 5.71
N TYR A 317 6.03 -4.15 5.55
CA TYR A 317 7.08 -4.01 4.52
C TYR A 317 6.52 -4.09 3.09
N GLY A 318 5.48 -4.90 2.87
CA GLY A 318 4.75 -4.91 1.60
C GLY A 318 4.20 -3.53 1.24
N LYS A 319 3.54 -2.86 2.20
CA LYS A 319 3.02 -1.51 2.01
C LYS A 319 4.12 -0.45 1.89
N TYR A 320 5.18 -0.57 2.67
CA TYR A 320 6.35 0.32 2.63
C TYR A 320 7.00 0.33 1.24
N VAL A 321 7.27 -0.86 0.67
CA VAL A 321 7.84 -0.99 -0.68
C VAL A 321 6.85 -0.48 -1.73
N GLU A 322 5.57 -0.81 -1.62
CA GLU A 322 4.52 -0.31 -2.53
C GLU A 322 4.50 1.22 -2.59
N ILE A 323 4.58 1.91 -1.44
CA ILE A 323 4.62 3.38 -1.40
C ILE A 323 5.90 3.91 -2.05
N LEU A 324 7.06 3.33 -1.77
CA LEU A 324 8.32 3.76 -2.38
C LEU A 324 8.30 3.58 -3.90
N GLU A 325 7.82 2.45 -4.40
CA GLU A 325 7.66 2.18 -5.84
C GLU A 325 6.73 3.21 -6.49
N ASN A 326 5.61 3.49 -5.82
CA ASN A 326 4.66 4.50 -6.24
C ASN A 326 5.26 5.92 -6.26
N LEU A 327 6.26 6.22 -5.43
CA LEU A 327 7.00 7.49 -5.43
C LEU A 327 8.14 7.53 -6.47
N GLY A 328 8.40 6.42 -7.17
CA GLY A 328 9.39 6.34 -8.25
C GLY A 328 10.71 5.68 -7.86
N TRP A 329 10.75 4.97 -6.73
CA TRP A 329 11.86 4.07 -6.43
C TRP A 329 11.73 2.78 -7.22
N ALA A 330 12.77 2.42 -7.97
CA ALA A 330 12.90 1.11 -8.57
C ALA A 330 13.73 0.22 -7.63
N SER A 331 13.20 -0.94 -7.27
CA SER A 331 13.86 -1.92 -6.38
C SER A 331 13.82 -3.33 -6.94
N GLU A 332 14.79 -4.13 -6.53
CA GLU A 332 14.69 -5.58 -6.59
C GLU A 332 13.72 -6.10 -5.50
N ARG A 333 13.34 -7.38 -5.56
CA ARG A 333 12.44 -7.96 -4.56
C ARG A 333 13.10 -7.98 -3.18
N LEU A 334 12.53 -7.26 -2.21
CA LEU A 334 12.92 -7.36 -0.81
C LEU A 334 12.51 -8.72 -0.22
N ALA A 335 13.48 -9.49 0.26
CA ALA A 335 13.25 -10.81 0.85
C ALA A 335 13.99 -10.94 2.19
N PHE A 336 13.25 -11.25 3.24
CA PHE A 336 13.80 -11.49 4.57
C PHE A 336 14.35 -12.89 4.69
N SER A 337 15.53 -12.98 5.30
CA SER A 337 16.15 -14.21 5.76
C SER A 337 16.42 -14.10 7.26
N ARG A 338 16.34 -15.22 7.96
CA ARG A 338 16.72 -15.28 9.37
C ARG A 338 18.25 -15.24 9.46
N PHE A 339 18.76 -14.36 10.32
CA PHE A 339 20.18 -14.27 10.63
C PHE A 339 20.45 -15.17 11.85
N ASP A 340 21.20 -16.25 11.62
CA ASP A 340 21.59 -17.18 12.68
C ASP A 340 23.03 -16.90 13.14
N GLN A 341 23.19 -16.59 14.42
CA GLN A 341 24.48 -16.60 15.10
C GLN A 341 24.46 -17.73 16.13
N SER A 342 25.24 -18.78 15.87
CA SER A 342 25.27 -19.99 16.70
C SER A 342 26.14 -19.85 17.95
N GLU A 343 27.16 -18.98 17.94
CA GLU A 343 28.15 -18.82 19.01
C GLU A 343 28.62 -17.35 19.16
N GLY A 344 29.05 -16.96 20.36
CA GLY A 344 29.60 -15.62 20.67
C GLY A 344 28.58 -14.57 21.14
N GLU A 345 29.08 -13.35 21.37
CA GLU A 345 28.24 -12.17 21.69
C GLU A 345 27.56 -11.67 20.41
N PHE A 346 26.24 -11.42 20.45
CA PHE A 346 25.50 -10.83 19.33
C PHE A 346 25.42 -9.30 19.51
N ARG A 347 25.82 -8.58 18.46
CA ARG A 347 25.76 -7.11 18.37
C ARG A 347 24.97 -6.71 17.12
N MET A 348 23.83 -6.06 17.33
CA MET A 348 22.88 -5.80 16.25
C MET A 348 23.40 -4.77 15.25
N ASP A 349 24.12 -3.75 15.71
CA ASP A 349 24.84 -2.81 14.85
C ASP A 349 25.79 -3.54 13.89
N GLN A 350 26.61 -4.46 14.40
CA GLN A 350 27.56 -5.22 13.59
C GLN A 350 26.87 -6.16 12.60
N ALA A 351 25.82 -6.86 13.03
CA ALA A 351 25.03 -7.72 12.15
C ALA A 351 24.35 -6.90 11.04
N ALA A 352 23.77 -5.74 11.37
CA ALA A 352 23.16 -4.84 10.40
C ALA A 352 24.17 -4.28 9.39
N LEU A 353 25.34 -3.86 9.88
CA LEU A 353 26.47 -3.42 9.04
C LEU A 353 26.89 -4.51 8.05
N ALA A 354 27.03 -5.76 8.50
CA ALA A 354 27.46 -6.87 7.66
C ALA A 354 26.50 -7.12 6.48
N ILE A 355 25.20 -7.04 6.74
CA ILE A 355 24.16 -7.21 5.70
C ILE A 355 24.23 -6.11 4.64
N ILE A 356 24.40 -4.86 5.05
CA ILE A 356 24.43 -3.73 4.10
C ILE A 356 25.76 -3.71 3.33
N THR A 357 26.86 -4.15 3.96
CA THR A 357 28.18 -4.21 3.32
C THR A 357 28.16 -5.05 2.04
N ALA A 358 27.36 -6.11 1.98
CA ALA A 358 27.22 -6.95 0.79
C ALA A 358 26.63 -6.21 -0.43
N ILE A 359 25.91 -5.11 -0.21
CA ILE A 359 25.21 -4.34 -1.25
C ILE A 359 25.60 -2.86 -1.28
N ALA A 360 26.55 -2.40 -0.48
CA ALA A 360 26.99 -1.02 -0.47
C ALA A 360 28.24 -0.84 -1.36
N SER A 361 28.39 0.35 -1.95
CA SER A 361 29.70 0.78 -2.49
C SER A 361 30.67 1.10 -1.36
N GLN A 362 31.97 1.23 -1.66
CA GLN A 362 32.97 1.65 -0.67
C GLN A 362 32.64 3.03 -0.06
N ASN A 363 32.17 3.98 -0.87
CA ASN A 363 31.78 5.31 -0.40
C ASN A 363 30.54 5.26 0.51
N GLN A 364 29.55 4.44 0.13
CA GLN A 364 28.36 4.21 0.96
C GLN A 364 28.71 3.56 2.29
N LEU A 365 29.61 2.57 2.29
CA LEU A 365 30.06 1.89 3.50
C LEU A 365 30.78 2.86 4.45
N ALA A 366 31.65 3.72 3.92
CA ALA A 366 32.41 4.68 4.72
C ALA A 366 31.49 5.66 5.46
N VAL A 367 30.49 6.25 4.79
CA VAL A 367 29.55 7.15 5.47
C VAL A 367 28.66 6.39 6.45
N LEU A 368 28.26 5.18 6.12
CA LEU A 368 27.39 4.37 6.97
C LEU A 368 28.08 3.97 8.29
N GLN A 369 29.36 3.59 8.24
CA GLN A 369 30.17 3.35 9.45
C GLN A 369 30.32 4.62 10.30
N GLN A 370 30.55 5.77 9.67
CA GLN A 370 30.63 7.06 10.38
C GLN A 370 29.30 7.41 11.08
N SER A 371 28.17 7.20 10.40
CA SER A 371 26.84 7.47 10.94
C SER A 371 26.49 6.56 12.11
N VAL A 372 26.75 5.25 12.00
CA VAL A 372 26.50 4.30 13.10
C VAL A 372 27.37 4.64 14.31
N ALA A 373 28.64 5.00 14.10
CA ALA A 373 29.54 5.45 15.17
C ALA A 373 29.13 6.80 15.78
N ALA A 374 28.55 7.72 15.00
CA ALA A 374 28.01 8.97 15.52
C ALA A 374 26.76 8.72 16.37
N LEU A 375 25.85 7.87 15.89
CA LEU A 375 24.63 7.48 16.60
C LEU A 375 24.95 6.81 17.95
N SER A 376 26.00 5.97 18.00
CA SER A 376 26.41 5.29 19.24
C SER A 376 26.98 6.23 20.31
N LYS A 377 27.43 7.43 19.93
CA LYS A 377 28.05 8.42 20.82
C LYS A 377 27.03 9.43 21.38
N LEU A 378 25.79 9.39 20.93
CA LEU A 378 24.75 10.28 21.45
C LEU A 378 24.41 9.97 22.90
N ALA A 379 24.12 11.03 23.66
CA ALA A 379 23.57 10.93 25.01
C ALA A 379 22.21 10.24 24.99
N GLU A 380 21.82 9.64 26.11
CA GLU A 380 20.57 8.87 26.22
C GLU A 380 19.30 9.71 25.97
N ASP A 381 19.35 10.99 26.30
CA ASP A 381 18.26 11.95 26.14
C ASP A 381 18.37 12.78 24.84
N ASP A 382 19.32 12.44 23.95
CA ASP A 382 19.42 13.13 22.65
C ASP A 382 18.15 12.86 21.83
N GLY A 383 17.59 13.93 21.25
CA GLY A 383 16.35 13.85 20.47
C GLY A 383 16.45 12.92 19.26
N SER A 384 17.64 12.74 18.67
CA SER A 384 17.85 11.90 17.48
C SER A 384 17.79 10.41 17.84
N ILE A 385 18.47 10.00 18.92
CA ILE A 385 18.39 8.59 19.36
C ILE A 385 17.01 8.28 19.94
N SER A 386 16.39 9.24 20.64
CA SER A 386 15.05 9.07 21.18
C SER A 386 14.00 8.90 20.07
N LEU A 387 14.09 9.70 19.00
CA LEU A 387 13.25 9.57 17.82
C LEU A 387 13.44 8.21 17.13
N PHE A 388 14.69 7.80 16.94
CA PHE A 388 15.00 6.50 16.32
C PHE A 388 14.41 5.36 17.15
N ASP A 389 14.75 5.27 18.43
CA ASP A 389 14.31 4.19 19.32
C ASP A 389 12.78 4.12 19.41
N PHE A 390 12.12 5.27 19.52
CA PHE A 390 10.65 5.36 19.63
C PHE A 390 9.93 4.75 18.42
N HIS A 391 10.49 4.90 17.22
CA HIS A 391 9.90 4.36 15.99
C HIS A 391 10.50 3.02 15.54
N ALA A 392 11.67 2.66 16.06
CA ALA A 392 12.42 1.46 15.69
C ALA A 392 12.15 0.26 16.62
N SER A 393 11.66 0.47 17.84
CA SER A 393 11.54 -0.60 18.83
C SER A 393 10.33 -0.50 19.76
N THR A 394 9.88 -1.65 20.22
CA THR A 394 8.99 -1.85 21.37
C THR A 394 9.78 -2.49 22.51
N GLN A 395 9.08 -2.92 23.56
CA GLN A 395 9.68 -3.60 24.71
C GLN A 395 10.43 -4.89 24.32
N ASP A 396 9.85 -5.72 23.47
CA ASP A 396 10.33 -7.07 23.13
C ASP A 396 10.68 -7.26 21.64
N SER A 397 10.52 -6.22 20.81
CA SER A 397 10.76 -6.33 19.37
C SER A 397 11.29 -5.04 18.77
N GLY A 398 11.84 -5.12 17.57
CA GLY A 398 12.14 -3.92 16.81
C GLY A 398 12.14 -4.15 15.32
N ASN A 399 11.88 -3.07 14.60
CA ASN A 399 11.79 -3.03 13.16
C ASN A 399 12.39 -1.70 12.70
N PHE A 400 13.54 -1.74 12.03
CA PHE A 400 14.29 -0.54 11.66
C PHE A 400 14.99 -0.71 10.31
N GLN A 401 15.41 0.41 9.73
CA GLN A 401 16.15 0.41 8.48
C GLN A 401 17.43 1.24 8.59
N ILE A 402 18.43 0.87 7.81
CA ILE A 402 19.65 1.68 7.63
C ILE A 402 19.91 1.79 6.13
N GLY A 403 19.98 3.02 5.63
CA GLY A 403 20.17 3.32 4.22
C GLY A 403 21.41 4.17 3.97
N ALA A 404 22.16 3.85 2.91
CA ALA A 404 23.26 4.67 2.43
C ALA A 404 22.99 5.11 0.98
N VAL A 405 22.95 6.41 0.77
CA VAL A 405 22.62 7.06 -0.50
C VAL A 405 23.88 7.61 -1.14
N GLN A 406 24.03 7.37 -2.44
CA GLN A 406 25.03 8.03 -3.25
C GLN A 406 24.42 8.51 -4.57
N ARG A 407 24.98 9.59 -5.12
CA ARG A 407 24.79 9.96 -6.51
C ARG A 407 25.92 9.37 -7.32
N SER A 408 25.59 8.48 -8.25
CA SER A 408 26.58 7.87 -9.14
C SER A 408 27.00 8.85 -10.26
N ALA A 409 28.07 8.51 -10.98
CA ALA A 409 28.69 9.42 -11.96
C ALA A 409 27.77 9.78 -13.14
N ASP A 410 26.83 8.91 -13.49
CA ASP A 410 25.79 9.16 -14.50
C ASP A 410 24.62 10.03 -13.97
N GLY A 411 24.71 10.44 -12.71
CA GLY A 411 23.72 11.27 -12.03
C GLY A 411 22.60 10.50 -11.32
N ALA A 412 22.57 9.15 -11.39
CA ALA A 412 21.53 8.37 -10.73
C ALA A 412 21.70 8.34 -9.21
N LEU A 413 20.59 8.55 -8.48
CA LEU A 413 20.55 8.43 -7.03
C LEU A 413 20.22 7.00 -6.64
N THR A 414 21.16 6.35 -5.95
CA THR A 414 21.04 4.96 -5.52
C THR A 414 21.12 4.87 -4.01
N MET A 415 20.29 4.01 -3.42
CA MET A 415 20.26 3.71 -2.00
C MET A 415 20.54 2.22 -1.79
N ALA A 416 21.56 1.90 -0.99
CA ALA A 416 21.74 0.58 -0.40
C ALA A 416 20.96 0.56 0.92
N LEU A 417 19.89 -0.23 1.00
CA LEU A 417 18.97 -0.26 2.14
C LEU A 417 19.03 -1.64 2.81
N GLY A 418 19.37 -1.66 4.10
CA GLY A 418 19.13 -2.79 4.98
C GLY A 418 17.85 -2.59 5.77
N ALA A 419 17.06 -3.66 5.88
CA ALA A 419 15.82 -3.72 6.61
C ALA A 419 15.93 -4.84 7.65
N PHE A 420 15.58 -4.53 8.89
CA PHE A 420 15.91 -5.34 10.05
C PHE A 420 14.70 -5.51 10.94
N TYR A 421 14.46 -6.74 11.37
CA TYR A 421 13.42 -7.08 12.33
C TYR A 421 14.02 -7.98 13.41
N PHE A 422 13.69 -7.74 14.66
CA PHE A 422 14.06 -8.63 15.75
C PHE A 422 12.94 -8.85 16.74
N ARG A 423 12.99 -10.02 17.41
CA ARG A 423 12.28 -10.30 18.66
C ARG A 423 13.29 -10.73 19.72
N SER A 424 13.09 -10.22 20.92
CA SER A 424 13.92 -10.47 22.10
C SER A 424 13.07 -11.09 23.21
N VAL A 425 13.70 -11.91 24.05
CA VAL A 425 13.09 -12.40 25.30
C VAL A 425 13.34 -11.48 26.50
N ASP A 426 14.06 -10.37 26.30
CA ASP A 426 14.45 -9.37 27.30
C ASP A 426 14.06 -7.95 26.82
N GLU A 427 13.69 -7.08 27.76
CA GLU A 427 12.89 -5.87 27.56
C GLU A 427 13.72 -4.57 27.35
N ARG A 428 14.87 -4.66 26.70
CA ARG A 428 15.86 -3.56 26.68
C ARG A 428 15.60 -2.51 25.57
N ARG A 429 15.69 -1.22 25.93
CA ARG A 429 15.74 -0.06 24.99
C ARG A 429 17.17 0.17 24.46
N ARG A 430 17.38 1.05 23.47
CA ARG A 430 18.68 1.31 22.79
C ARG A 430 19.35 0.05 22.19
N PHE A 431 18.52 -0.88 21.72
CA PHE A 431 18.86 -2.24 21.32
C PHE A 431 20.06 -2.38 20.37
N LEU A 432 20.34 -1.36 19.54
CA LEU A 432 21.33 -1.41 18.47
C LEU A 432 22.76 -1.65 19.00
N PHE A 433 23.07 -1.13 20.19
CA PHE A 433 24.44 -1.10 20.73
C PHE A 433 24.67 -2.04 21.92
N PHE A 434 23.67 -2.83 22.33
CA PHE A 434 23.83 -3.82 23.40
C PHE A 434 24.50 -5.09 22.91
N LYS A 435 25.18 -5.73 23.86
CA LYS A 435 25.61 -7.12 23.73
C LYS A 435 24.48 -8.03 24.17
N TRP A 436 24.14 -8.99 23.33
CA TRP A 436 23.11 -9.99 23.58
C TRP A 436 23.75 -11.38 23.68
N GLY A 437 23.20 -12.23 24.55
CA GLY A 437 23.59 -13.64 24.61
C GLY A 437 23.14 -14.39 23.35
N ALA A 438 23.90 -15.41 22.95
CA ALA A 438 23.49 -16.30 21.86
C ALA A 438 22.08 -16.86 22.13
N ARG A 439 21.21 -16.82 21.11
CA ARG A 439 19.79 -17.28 21.15
C ARG A 439 18.80 -16.41 21.94
N GLN A 440 19.20 -15.25 22.46
CA GLN A 440 18.26 -14.32 23.11
C GLN A 440 17.51 -13.40 22.13
N VAL A 441 18.00 -13.31 20.89
CA VAL A 441 17.43 -12.48 19.83
C VAL A 441 17.19 -13.33 18.59
N HIS A 442 15.96 -13.31 18.09
CA HIS A 442 15.66 -13.76 16.74
C HIS A 442 15.78 -12.57 15.81
N PHE A 443 16.71 -12.61 14.86
CA PHE A 443 17.00 -11.50 13.96
C PHE A 443 16.69 -11.89 12.52
N TRP A 444 15.97 -11.03 11.81
CA TRP A 444 15.65 -11.19 10.39
C TRP A 444 16.14 -9.97 9.63
N THR A 445 16.77 -10.25 8.50
CA THR A 445 17.48 -9.24 7.71
C THR A 445 17.06 -9.34 6.26
N ALA A 446 16.90 -8.19 5.62
CA ALA A 446 16.79 -8.06 4.18
C ALA A 446 17.66 -6.90 3.71
N ALA A 447 18.19 -6.99 2.50
CA ALA A 447 18.97 -5.93 1.88
C ALA A 447 18.52 -5.75 0.43
N GLN A 448 18.44 -4.51 -0.03
CA GLN A 448 18.14 -4.20 -1.42
C GLN A 448 18.85 -2.92 -1.89
N ARG A 449 19.18 -2.87 -3.18
CA ARG A 449 19.53 -1.62 -3.85
C ARG A 449 18.28 -1.02 -4.47
N MET A 450 18.11 0.28 -4.32
CA MET A 450 17.01 1.03 -4.92
C MET A 450 17.56 2.23 -5.71
N THR A 451 16.92 2.57 -6.82
CA THR A 451 17.27 3.75 -7.62
C THR A 451 16.06 4.69 -7.72
N LEU A 452 16.26 5.96 -7.41
CA LEU A 452 15.19 6.95 -7.48
C LEU A 452 15.10 7.56 -8.89
N ASN A 453 13.92 7.49 -9.50
CA ASN A 453 13.60 8.31 -10.66
C ASN A 453 13.28 9.75 -10.20
N THR A 454 14.30 10.58 -10.12
CA THR A 454 14.22 11.97 -9.63
C THR A 454 13.23 12.82 -10.42
N SER A 455 13.18 12.67 -11.74
CA SER A 455 12.23 13.39 -12.60
C SER A 455 10.78 12.98 -12.33
N PHE A 456 10.56 11.71 -11.99
CA PHE A 456 9.24 11.22 -11.63
C PHE A 456 8.82 11.78 -10.27
N TYR A 457 9.68 11.66 -9.26
CA TYR A 457 9.43 12.16 -7.90
C TYR A 457 9.22 13.67 -7.87
N ALA A 458 10.02 14.44 -8.61
CA ALA A 458 9.94 15.90 -8.65
C ALA A 458 8.55 16.44 -8.99
N ARG A 459 7.76 15.70 -9.79
CA ARG A 459 6.38 16.06 -10.14
C ARG A 459 5.38 15.85 -9.00
N ARG A 460 5.73 15.10 -7.95
CA ARG A 460 4.88 14.78 -6.78
C ARG A 460 5.39 15.41 -5.48
N ARG A 461 6.55 16.05 -5.48
CA ARG A 461 7.18 16.64 -4.28
C ARG A 461 6.20 17.48 -3.46
N ALA A 462 5.44 18.36 -4.12
CA ALA A 462 4.46 19.20 -3.45
C ALA A 462 3.34 18.40 -2.78
N GLU A 463 2.92 17.28 -3.39
CA GLU A 463 1.87 16.40 -2.85
C GLU A 463 2.37 15.60 -1.65
N VAL A 464 3.61 15.10 -1.72
CA VAL A 464 4.26 14.41 -0.60
C VAL A 464 4.40 15.35 0.61
N LEU A 465 4.90 16.56 0.38
CA LEU A 465 5.03 17.59 1.41
C LEU A 465 3.67 17.96 2.01
N ALA A 466 2.66 18.17 1.17
CA ALA A 466 1.30 18.45 1.63
C ALA A 466 0.75 17.31 2.48
N ARG A 467 1.00 16.05 2.09
CA ARG A 467 0.52 14.87 2.82
C ARG A 467 1.22 14.66 4.15
N LEU A 468 2.53 14.93 4.24
CA LEU A 468 3.27 14.81 5.50
C LEU A 468 2.90 15.92 6.51
N GLU A 469 2.21 16.96 6.02
CA GLU A 469 1.70 18.11 6.76
C GLU A 469 2.82 18.90 7.48
N ALA A 470 2.42 19.80 8.39
CA ALA A 470 3.35 20.58 9.22
C ALA A 470 4.19 19.72 10.17
N ASP A 471 3.90 18.42 10.27
CA ASP A 471 4.54 17.50 11.20
C ASP A 471 5.80 16.86 10.62
N ALA A 472 6.04 16.95 9.32
CA ALA A 472 7.19 16.32 8.66
C ALA A 472 8.55 16.55 9.37
N PRO A 473 8.86 17.77 9.87
CA PRO A 473 10.11 18.02 10.58
C PRO A 473 10.23 17.31 11.93
N GLN A 474 9.13 16.87 12.55
CA GLN A 474 9.14 16.19 13.85
C GLN A 474 9.62 14.74 13.74
N TYR A 475 9.65 14.21 12.51
CA TYR A 475 10.06 12.85 12.20
C TYR A 475 11.48 12.75 11.63
N ILE A 476 12.19 13.88 11.46
CA ILE A 476 13.57 13.91 10.95
C ILE A 476 14.48 14.65 11.93
N ALA A 477 15.57 14.00 12.33
CA ALA A 477 16.64 14.60 13.11
C ALA A 477 17.98 14.47 12.38
N GLY A 478 18.61 15.60 12.07
CA GLY A 478 19.95 15.61 11.45
C GLY A 478 21.00 15.09 12.42
N LEU A 479 21.80 14.11 11.98
CA LEU A 479 22.87 13.51 12.76
C LEU A 479 24.20 14.15 12.41
N LYS A 480 24.86 14.77 13.40
CA LYS A 480 26.19 15.35 13.21
C LYS A 480 27.23 14.23 13.11
N LEU A 481 27.92 14.18 11.98
CA LEU A 481 29.06 13.28 11.79
C LEU A 481 30.33 13.97 12.33
N GLY A 482 31.17 13.22 13.04
CA GLY A 482 32.47 13.73 13.49
C GLY A 482 33.38 14.05 12.30
N ALA A 483 34.25 15.05 12.43
CA ALA A 483 35.32 15.27 11.46
C ALA A 483 36.20 14.01 11.36
N ARG A 484 36.62 13.67 10.14
CA ARG A 484 37.55 12.56 9.89
C ARG A 484 38.87 12.76 10.62
#